data_AF-A0A6C0FLY2-F1
#
_entry.id   AF-A0A6C0FLY2-F1
#
_cell.length_a   1.000
_cell.length_b   1.000
_cell.length_c   1.000
_cell.angle_alpha   90.00
_cell.angle_beta   90.00
_cell.angle_gamma   90.00
#
_symmetry.space_group_name_H-M   'P 1'
#
loop_
_entity.id
_entity.type
_entity.pdbx_description
1 polymer ?
#
loop_
_entity_poly.entity_id
_entity_poly.type
_entity_poly.pdbx_seq_one_letter_code
_entity_poly.pdbx_strand_id
1 'polypeptide(L)'
;MDDAHQGGPEEGEPPLDRYLLQLWPAPTAPDEVVRCGSGIARYWHGVAERTPPPPTPEERARARLAEEASDRARDEAARRAWEERAETAAWGGRPPSDELRAWGWRARQLAGQDRRLVDAIAGLEPEQQRVVATWAATRACERAAILDRPGVAAALAAIARGATPAAPWTSFDEAWDALFPEEPDGDDAGASGRVSTIVATISVGPAIAARAPLAPEAAAIDAVLAAADPHPGTAAAGAVDGLGSGALDLDACLAEVLSVVRSLAAR
;
A
#
# COMPACT_ATOMS: atom_id res chain seq x y z
N MET A 1 8.11 49.55 27.11
CA MET A 1 8.11 49.81 28.56
C MET A 1 8.20 51.33 28.78
N ASP A 2 7.34 52.12 28.10
CA ASP A 2 7.37 53.59 28.13
C ASP A 2 5.97 54.24 28.26
N ASP A 3 4.88 53.50 28.05
CA ASP A 3 3.52 54.07 28.10
C ASP A 3 3.08 54.50 29.51
N ALA A 4 3.71 53.96 30.57
CA ALA A 4 3.46 54.35 31.95
C ALA A 4 4.08 55.72 32.33
N HIS A 5 4.93 56.31 31.48
CA HIS A 5 5.56 57.60 31.75
C HIS A 5 4.68 58.79 31.31
N GLN A 6 3.73 58.58 30.40
CA GLN A 6 3.01 59.69 29.72
C GLN A 6 1.51 59.79 30.04
N GLY A 7 0.89 58.82 30.71
CA GLY A 7 -0.52 58.88 31.13
C GLY A 7 -0.68 58.83 32.64
N GLY A 8 -1.36 59.83 33.22
CA GLY A 8 -2.00 59.67 34.54
C GLY A 8 -3.22 58.75 34.40
N PRO A 9 -3.65 58.05 35.47
CA PRO A 9 -4.82 57.18 35.41
C PRO A 9 -6.07 57.96 34.95
N GLU A 10 -6.93 57.32 34.15
CA GLU A 10 -8.25 57.88 33.84
C GLU A 10 -9.09 57.99 35.13
N GLU A 11 -10.05 58.93 35.15
CA GLU A 11 -10.81 59.30 36.34
C GLU A 11 -11.60 58.07 36.88
N GLY A 12 -11.11 57.49 37.98
CA GLY A 12 -11.70 56.31 38.62
C GLY A 12 -10.80 55.06 38.64
N GLU A 13 -9.69 55.05 37.90
CA GLU A 13 -8.71 53.96 37.96
C GLU A 13 -7.70 54.16 39.10
N PRO A 14 -7.34 53.10 39.83
CA PRO A 14 -6.30 53.18 40.85
C PRO A 14 -4.96 53.60 40.22
N PRO A 15 -4.20 54.50 40.87
CA PRO A 15 -2.95 55.00 40.32
C PRO A 15 -1.96 53.86 40.05
N LEU A 16 -1.30 53.89 38.89
CA LEU A 16 -0.25 52.95 38.54
C LEU A 16 0.91 53.06 39.55
N ASP A 17 1.25 51.93 40.18
CA ASP A 17 2.37 51.88 41.12
C ASP A 17 3.70 52.20 40.41
N ARG A 18 4.48 53.11 41.01
CA ARG A 18 5.82 53.47 40.54
C ARG A 18 6.85 52.92 41.50
N TYR A 19 7.75 52.10 41.00
CA TYR A 19 8.79 51.46 41.79
C TYR A 19 10.17 52.01 41.43
N LEU A 20 10.95 52.40 42.43
CA LEU A 20 12.38 52.70 42.28
C LEU A 20 13.15 51.41 42.58
N LEU A 21 13.82 50.85 41.56
CA LEU A 21 14.72 49.72 41.71
C LEU A 21 16.16 50.24 41.78
N GLN A 22 16.84 49.97 42.89
CA GLN A 22 18.24 50.32 43.08
C GLN A 22 19.02 49.04 43.40
N LEU A 23 20.15 48.86 42.71
CA LEU A 23 20.96 47.65 42.77
C LEU A 23 22.34 48.00 43.31
N TRP A 24 22.84 47.20 44.25
CA TRP A 24 24.19 47.31 44.81
C TRP A 24 24.91 45.96 44.73
N PRO A 25 26.25 45.94 44.61
CA PRO A 25 27.01 44.71 44.62
C PRO A 25 26.88 43.99 45.97
N ALA A 26 26.51 42.72 45.96
CA ALA A 26 26.45 41.87 47.14
C ALA A 26 26.87 40.42 46.81
N PRO A 27 27.39 39.64 47.78
CA PRO A 27 27.57 38.20 47.62
C PRO A 27 26.23 37.50 47.33
N THR A 28 26.27 36.40 46.58
CA THR A 28 25.07 35.61 46.28
C THR A 28 24.46 35.05 47.58
N ALA A 29 23.25 35.48 47.90
CA ALA A 29 22.45 35.00 49.03
C ALA A 29 20.98 34.85 48.59
N PRO A 30 20.18 34.02 49.27
CA PRO A 30 18.73 33.94 49.02
C PRO A 30 18.05 35.29 49.22
N ASP A 31 17.01 35.56 48.42
CA ASP A 31 16.21 36.79 48.54
C ASP A 31 15.51 36.87 49.91
N GLU A 32 15.52 38.06 50.53
CA GLU A 32 14.86 38.33 51.82
C GLU A 32 13.86 39.48 51.70
N VAL A 33 12.63 39.27 52.17
CA VAL A 33 11.59 40.32 52.21
C VAL A 33 11.81 41.21 53.45
N VAL A 34 12.46 42.36 53.26
CA VAL A 34 12.78 43.30 54.35
C VAL A 34 11.55 44.11 54.82
N ARG A 35 10.53 44.30 53.96
CA ARG A 35 9.30 45.03 54.30
C ARG A 35 8.13 44.64 53.37
N CYS A 36 6.97 44.29 53.94
CA CYS A 36 5.74 44.01 53.19
C CYS A 36 4.65 45.05 53.50
N GLY A 37 4.33 45.91 52.52
CA GLY A 37 3.49 47.10 52.71
C GLY A 37 1.98 46.93 52.50
N SER A 38 1.52 45.81 51.91
CA SER A 38 0.10 45.62 51.59
C SER A 38 -0.33 44.15 51.65
N GLY A 39 -1.64 43.92 51.77
CA GLY A 39 -2.23 42.57 51.73
C GLY A 39 -2.03 41.88 50.36
N ILE A 40 -2.09 42.65 49.27
CA ILE A 40 -1.83 42.17 47.91
C ILE A 40 -0.36 41.76 47.74
N ALA A 41 0.58 42.53 48.29
CA ALA A 41 1.99 42.16 48.29
C ALA A 41 2.22 40.86 49.07
N ARG A 42 1.61 40.71 50.25
CA ARG A 42 1.67 39.47 51.03
C ARG A 42 1.09 38.28 50.27
N TYR A 43 -0.02 38.46 49.55
CA TYR A 43 -0.62 37.43 48.72
C TYR A 43 0.34 36.96 47.62
N TRP A 44 0.92 37.88 46.85
CA TRP A 44 1.85 37.54 45.77
C TRP A 44 3.18 36.95 46.27
N HIS A 45 3.71 37.41 47.41
CA HIS A 45 4.85 36.75 48.06
C HIS A 45 4.52 35.30 48.43
N GLY A 46 3.35 35.06 49.03
CA GLY A 46 2.91 33.70 49.33
C GLY A 46 2.69 32.85 48.07
N VAL A 47 2.27 33.44 46.95
CA VAL A 47 2.20 32.75 45.65
C VAL A 47 3.60 32.37 45.16
N ALA A 48 4.57 33.29 45.21
CA ALA A 48 5.95 33.02 44.79
C ALA A 48 6.61 31.92 45.64
N GLU A 49 6.46 31.97 46.98
CA GLU A 49 6.98 30.94 47.90
C GLU A 49 6.41 29.55 47.62
N ARG A 50 5.14 29.45 47.22
CA ARG A 50 4.48 28.17 46.88
C ARG A 50 4.70 27.73 45.44
N THR A 51 5.21 28.61 44.59
CA THR A 51 5.47 28.30 43.18
C THR A 51 6.78 27.52 43.10
N PRO A 52 6.78 26.30 42.56
CA PRO A 52 8.01 25.56 42.34
C PRO A 52 8.98 26.38 41.47
N PRO A 53 10.31 26.25 41.69
CA PRO A 53 11.26 26.88 40.81
C PRO A 53 11.01 26.45 39.36
N PRO A 54 11.21 27.33 38.37
CA PRO A 54 11.08 26.95 36.98
C PRO A 54 12.05 25.79 36.67
N PRO A 55 11.67 24.87 35.77
CA PRO A 55 12.50 23.72 35.45
C PRO A 55 13.88 24.18 34.99
N THR A 56 14.92 23.53 35.49
CA THR A 56 16.31 23.76 35.12
C THR A 56 16.53 23.55 33.62
N PRO A 57 17.60 24.11 33.01
CA PRO A 57 17.93 23.85 31.61
C PRO A 57 18.00 22.36 31.27
N GLU A 58 18.53 21.54 32.19
CA GLU A 58 18.58 20.09 32.04
C GLU A 58 17.20 19.43 32.07
N GLU A 59 16.32 19.84 32.98
CA GLU A 59 14.94 19.35 33.01
C GLU A 59 14.17 19.71 31.75
N ARG A 60 14.37 20.93 31.23
CA ARG A 60 13.81 21.34 29.93
C ARG A 60 14.38 20.54 28.77
N ALA A 61 15.68 20.21 28.79
CA ALA A 61 16.29 19.37 27.77
C ALA A 61 15.74 17.93 27.83
N ARG A 62 15.62 17.35 29.02
CA ARG A 62 15.00 16.03 29.22
C ARG A 62 13.54 16.01 28.75
N ALA A 63 12.78 17.07 29.05
CA ALA A 63 11.40 17.21 28.61
C ALA A 63 11.29 17.26 27.07
N ARG A 64 12.13 18.05 26.39
CA ARG A 64 12.17 18.09 24.92
C ARG A 64 12.51 16.73 24.30
N LEU A 65 13.53 16.05 24.83
CA LEU A 65 13.90 14.72 24.33
C LEU A 65 12.77 13.70 24.55
N ALA A 66 12.03 13.79 25.65
CA ALA A 66 10.88 12.94 25.92
C ALA A 66 9.71 13.24 24.98
N GLU A 67 9.45 14.51 24.67
CA GLU A 67 8.45 14.94 23.69
C GLU A 67 8.79 14.43 22.28
N GLU A 68 10.02 14.64 21.81
CA GLU A 68 10.51 14.15 20.52
C GLU A 68 10.48 12.61 20.43
N ALA A 69 10.73 11.90 21.53
CA ALA A 69 10.61 10.45 21.57
C ALA A 69 9.14 10.00 21.48
N SER A 70 8.23 10.70 22.15
CA SER A 70 6.78 10.46 22.10
C SER A 70 6.21 10.74 20.70
N ASP A 71 6.64 11.84 20.07
CA ASP A 71 6.28 12.18 18.68
C ASP A 71 6.73 11.08 17.72
N ARG A 72 8.00 10.66 17.78
CA ARG A 72 8.51 9.56 16.96
C ARG A 72 7.75 8.26 17.17
N ALA A 73 7.44 7.92 18.41
CA ALA A 73 6.66 6.71 18.72
C ALA A 73 5.24 6.78 18.15
N ARG A 74 4.60 7.96 18.19
CA ARG A 74 3.29 8.20 17.57
C ARG A 74 3.34 8.09 16.06
N ASP A 75 4.34 8.68 15.42
CA ASP A 75 4.52 8.63 13.97
C ASP A 75 4.80 7.20 13.48
N GLU A 76 5.66 6.46 14.19
CA GLU A 76 5.90 5.05 13.91
C GLU A 76 4.65 4.19 14.08
N ALA A 77 3.85 4.43 15.14
CA ALA A 77 2.59 3.73 15.35
C ALA A 77 1.56 4.07 14.26
N ALA A 78 1.46 5.34 13.87
CA ALA A 78 0.58 5.78 12.79
C ALA A 78 0.96 5.16 11.45
N ARG A 79 2.27 5.08 11.16
CA ARG A 79 2.80 4.43 9.97
C ARG A 79 2.52 2.94 9.95
N ARG A 80 2.81 2.20 11.04
CA ARG A 80 2.46 0.78 11.16
C ARG A 80 0.96 0.53 10.94
N ALA A 81 0.12 1.34 11.59
CA ALA A 81 -1.33 1.22 11.43
C ALA A 81 -1.79 1.56 10.00
N TRP A 82 -1.12 2.47 9.30
CA TRP A 82 -1.39 2.74 7.89
C TRP A 82 -0.96 1.58 6.99
N GLU A 83 0.23 1.02 7.21
CA GLU A 83 0.77 -0.14 6.48
C GLU A 83 -0.17 -1.36 6.63
N GLU A 84 -0.62 -1.67 7.85
CA GLU A 84 -1.57 -2.75 8.15
C GLU A 84 -2.93 -2.56 7.44
N ARG A 85 -3.45 -1.32 7.45
CA ARG A 85 -4.69 -0.99 6.75
C ARG A 85 -4.53 -1.11 5.23
N ALA A 86 -3.40 -0.63 4.70
CA ALA A 86 -3.09 -0.70 3.27
C ALA A 86 -2.93 -2.16 2.81
N GLU A 87 -2.26 -3.00 3.60
CA GLU A 87 -2.14 -4.43 3.31
C GLU A 87 -3.53 -5.10 3.36
N THR A 88 -4.30 -4.86 4.41
CA THR A 88 -5.66 -5.42 4.54
C THR A 88 -6.55 -5.03 3.36
N ALA A 89 -6.50 -3.77 2.94
CA ALA A 89 -7.26 -3.28 1.79
C ALA A 89 -6.78 -3.94 0.47
N ALA A 90 -5.46 -4.04 0.25
CA ALA A 90 -4.89 -4.65 -0.94
C ALA A 90 -5.20 -6.15 -1.06
N TRP A 91 -5.51 -6.82 0.05
CA TRP A 91 -5.86 -8.24 0.12
C TRP A 91 -7.38 -8.48 0.25
N GLY A 92 -8.20 -7.53 -0.18
CA GLY A 92 -9.66 -7.69 -0.23
C GLY A 92 -10.35 -7.62 1.14
N GLY A 93 -9.82 -6.79 2.04
CA GLY A 93 -10.42 -6.48 3.34
C GLY A 93 -10.01 -7.41 4.48
N ARG A 94 -9.13 -8.39 4.22
CA ARG A 94 -8.55 -9.27 5.26
C ARG A 94 -7.05 -9.43 5.06
N PRO A 95 -6.25 -9.43 6.13
CA PRO A 95 -4.81 -9.67 6.01
C PRO A 95 -4.55 -11.09 5.46
N PRO A 96 -3.51 -11.28 4.62
CA PRO A 96 -3.11 -12.60 4.14
C PRO A 96 -2.40 -13.41 5.25
N SER A 97 -2.40 -14.74 5.12
CA SER A 97 -1.42 -15.57 5.82
C SER A 97 -0.02 -15.39 5.21
N ASP A 98 1.02 -15.83 5.92
CA ASP A 98 2.40 -15.75 5.41
C ASP A 98 2.59 -16.55 4.11
N GLU A 99 1.95 -17.71 4.01
CA GLU A 99 1.94 -18.53 2.80
C GLU A 99 1.28 -17.80 1.63
N LEU A 100 0.08 -17.24 1.83
CA LEU A 100 -0.61 -16.52 0.77
C LEU A 100 0.14 -15.24 0.37
N ARG A 101 0.79 -14.58 1.33
CA ARG A 101 1.68 -13.44 1.06
C ARG A 101 2.85 -13.84 0.16
N ALA A 102 3.38 -15.06 0.33
CA ALA A 102 4.48 -15.59 -0.49
C ALA A 102 4.08 -15.87 -1.95
N TRP A 103 2.79 -16.03 -2.26
CA TRP A 103 2.31 -16.16 -3.65
C TRP A 103 2.47 -14.87 -4.47
N GLY A 104 2.78 -13.75 -3.80
CA GLY A 104 3.20 -12.51 -4.45
C GLY A 104 2.06 -11.67 -5.01
N TRP A 105 2.41 -10.77 -5.92
CA TRP A 105 1.55 -9.66 -6.32
C TRP A 105 0.31 -10.08 -7.13
N ARG A 106 0.37 -11.17 -7.90
CA ARG A 106 -0.79 -11.66 -8.68
C ARG A 106 -1.89 -12.22 -7.77
N ALA A 107 -1.51 -12.97 -6.74
CA ALA A 107 -2.45 -13.41 -5.71
C ALA A 107 -3.07 -12.22 -4.97
N ARG A 108 -2.27 -11.18 -4.68
CA ARG A 108 -2.78 -9.92 -4.11
C ARG A 108 -3.76 -9.21 -5.04
N GLN A 109 -3.44 -9.13 -6.34
CA GLN A 109 -4.33 -8.52 -7.33
C GLN A 109 -5.65 -9.26 -7.44
N LEU A 110 -5.62 -10.59 -7.54
CA LEU A 110 -6.82 -11.42 -7.55
C LEU A 110 -7.61 -11.27 -6.25
N ALA A 111 -6.95 -11.15 -5.09
CA ALA A 111 -7.63 -10.95 -3.81
C ALA A 111 -8.36 -9.60 -3.73
N GLY A 112 -7.82 -8.57 -4.39
CA GLY A 112 -8.48 -7.28 -4.56
C GLY A 112 -9.74 -7.35 -5.44
N GLN A 113 -9.84 -8.33 -6.34
CA GLN A 113 -11.01 -8.57 -7.20
C GLN A 113 -12.03 -9.50 -6.51
N ASP A 114 -11.58 -10.68 -6.06
CA ASP A 114 -12.38 -11.65 -5.31
C ASP A 114 -11.52 -12.39 -4.28
N ARG A 115 -11.57 -11.89 -3.04
CA ARG A 115 -10.87 -12.52 -1.92
C ARG A 115 -11.37 -13.94 -1.61
N ARG A 116 -12.65 -14.25 -1.85
CA ARG A 116 -13.20 -15.58 -1.54
C ARG A 116 -12.65 -16.61 -2.49
N LEU A 117 -12.46 -16.24 -3.76
CA LEU A 117 -11.85 -17.11 -4.76
C LEU A 117 -10.40 -17.44 -4.41
N VAL A 118 -9.59 -16.45 -4.01
CA VAL A 118 -8.19 -16.68 -3.61
C VAL A 118 -8.11 -17.64 -2.42
N ASP A 119 -8.93 -17.43 -1.40
CA ASP A 119 -8.96 -18.33 -0.23
C ASP A 119 -9.42 -19.75 -0.62
N ALA A 120 -10.37 -19.87 -1.55
CA ALA A 120 -10.82 -21.16 -2.04
C ALA A 120 -9.71 -21.91 -2.81
N ILE A 121 -8.91 -21.20 -3.61
CA ILE A 121 -7.72 -21.77 -4.27
C ILE A 121 -6.67 -22.18 -3.23
N ALA A 122 -6.44 -21.36 -2.20
CA ALA A 122 -5.52 -21.68 -1.11
C ALA A 122 -5.94 -22.91 -0.29
N GLY A 123 -7.24 -23.22 -0.25
CA GLY A 123 -7.75 -24.43 0.38
C GLY A 123 -7.67 -25.70 -0.46
N LEU A 124 -7.25 -25.62 -1.73
CA LEU A 124 -7.06 -26.78 -2.59
C LEU A 124 -5.67 -27.42 -2.37
N GLU A 125 -5.58 -28.73 -2.61
CA GLU A 125 -4.31 -29.45 -2.67
C GLU A 125 -3.44 -28.97 -3.86
N PRO A 126 -2.11 -29.10 -3.80
CA PRO A 126 -1.20 -28.70 -4.87
C PRO A 126 -1.59 -29.19 -6.28
N GLU A 127 -2.04 -30.45 -6.39
CA GLU A 127 -2.46 -31.04 -7.65
C GLU A 127 -3.75 -30.40 -8.18
N GLN A 128 -4.70 -30.07 -7.29
CA GLN A 128 -5.94 -29.40 -7.65
C GLN A 128 -5.67 -27.95 -8.08
N GLN A 129 -4.75 -27.25 -7.41
CA GLN A 129 -4.29 -25.91 -7.83
C GLN A 129 -3.69 -25.95 -9.24
N ARG A 130 -2.91 -26.98 -9.59
CA ARG A 130 -2.40 -27.18 -10.96
C ARG A 130 -3.50 -27.39 -11.99
N VAL A 131 -4.56 -28.12 -11.64
CA VAL A 131 -5.73 -28.28 -12.50
C VAL A 131 -6.40 -26.93 -12.74
N VAL A 132 -6.58 -26.10 -11.70
CA VAL A 132 -7.13 -24.74 -11.84
C VAL A 132 -6.25 -23.87 -12.74
N ALA A 133 -4.93 -23.88 -12.54
CA ALA A 133 -3.99 -23.12 -13.37
C ALA A 133 -4.09 -23.51 -14.86
N THR A 134 -4.08 -24.82 -15.13
CA THR A 134 -4.19 -25.37 -16.49
C THR A 134 -5.54 -25.02 -17.13
N TRP A 135 -6.63 -25.16 -16.36
CA TRP A 135 -7.97 -24.81 -16.82
C TRP A 135 -8.06 -23.33 -17.18
N ALA A 136 -7.57 -22.43 -16.31
CA ALA A 136 -7.62 -21.00 -16.53
C ALA A 136 -6.82 -20.57 -17.76
N ALA A 137 -5.60 -21.10 -17.92
CA ALA A 137 -4.78 -20.86 -19.11
C ALA A 137 -5.45 -21.37 -20.40
N THR A 138 -6.01 -22.59 -20.37
CA THR A 138 -6.76 -23.15 -21.50
C THR A 138 -7.96 -22.27 -21.85
N ARG A 139 -8.73 -21.84 -20.85
CA ARG A 139 -9.91 -20.98 -21.03
C ARG A 139 -9.55 -19.61 -21.61
N ALA A 140 -8.39 -19.06 -21.26
CA ALA A 140 -7.90 -17.81 -21.82
C ALA A 140 -7.54 -17.99 -23.30
N CYS A 141 -6.85 -19.07 -23.66
CA CYS A 141 -6.54 -19.41 -25.06
C CYS A 141 -7.80 -19.67 -25.90
N GLU A 142 -8.83 -20.31 -25.33
CA GLU A 142 -10.14 -20.49 -25.98
C GLU A 142 -10.79 -19.14 -26.31
N ARG A 143 -10.85 -18.23 -25.34
CA ARG A 143 -11.46 -16.90 -25.52
C ARG A 143 -10.69 -16.04 -26.53
N ALA A 144 -9.39 -16.24 -26.63
CA ALA A 144 -8.53 -15.59 -27.63
C ALA A 144 -8.56 -16.29 -29.01
N ALA A 145 -9.23 -17.44 -29.14
CA ALA A 145 -9.25 -18.26 -30.35
C ALA A 145 -7.84 -18.64 -30.87
N ILE A 146 -6.91 -18.91 -29.95
CA ILE A 146 -5.51 -19.26 -30.29
C ILE A 146 -5.15 -20.72 -30.04
N LEU A 147 -6.08 -21.59 -29.62
CA LEU A 147 -5.76 -22.98 -29.30
C LEU A 147 -5.12 -23.75 -30.46
N ASP A 148 -5.51 -23.45 -31.70
CA ASP A 148 -4.96 -24.09 -32.91
C ASP A 148 -3.62 -23.51 -33.36
N ARG A 149 -3.11 -22.47 -32.67
CA ARG A 149 -1.82 -21.87 -33.01
C ARG A 149 -0.67 -22.81 -32.62
N PRO A 150 0.38 -22.92 -33.46
CA PRO A 150 1.52 -23.79 -33.19
C PRO A 150 2.12 -23.56 -31.80
N GLY A 151 2.35 -24.63 -31.06
CA GLY A 151 2.99 -24.59 -29.75
C GLY A 151 2.05 -24.39 -28.55
N VAL A 152 0.85 -23.83 -28.72
CA VAL A 152 -0.11 -23.59 -27.62
C VAL A 152 -0.49 -24.89 -26.92
N ALA A 153 -0.92 -25.90 -27.69
CA ALA A 153 -1.30 -27.20 -27.13
C ALA A 153 -0.15 -27.88 -26.39
N ALA A 154 1.09 -27.76 -26.89
CA ALA A 154 2.27 -28.32 -26.25
C ALA A 154 2.61 -27.60 -24.94
N ALA A 155 2.48 -26.26 -24.90
CA ALA A 155 2.67 -25.46 -23.70
C ALA A 155 1.63 -25.79 -22.62
N LEU A 156 0.35 -25.84 -22.97
CA LEU A 156 -0.73 -26.23 -22.05
C LEU A 156 -0.54 -27.65 -21.52
N ALA A 157 -0.09 -28.58 -22.36
CA ALA A 157 0.21 -29.94 -21.92
C ALA A 157 1.43 -30.01 -20.97
N ALA A 158 2.42 -29.14 -21.14
CA ALA A 158 3.56 -29.02 -20.21
C ALA A 158 3.09 -28.50 -18.85
N ILE A 159 2.30 -27.43 -18.84
CA ILE A 159 1.69 -26.84 -17.63
C ILE A 159 0.84 -27.88 -16.88
N ALA A 160 0.04 -28.66 -17.61
CA ALA A 160 -0.78 -29.73 -17.03
C ALA A 160 0.04 -30.79 -16.28
N ARG A 161 1.31 -30.99 -16.67
CA ARG A 161 2.26 -31.90 -16.01
C ARG A 161 3.10 -31.20 -14.94
N GLY A 162 2.88 -29.92 -14.67
CA GLY A 162 3.70 -29.10 -13.78
C GLY A 162 5.09 -28.80 -14.34
N ALA A 163 5.29 -28.93 -15.66
CA ALA A 163 6.55 -28.64 -16.33
C ALA A 163 6.53 -27.24 -16.95
N THR A 164 7.70 -26.61 -17.01
CA THR A 164 7.87 -25.36 -17.75
C THR A 164 7.67 -25.61 -19.25
N PRO A 165 6.84 -24.81 -19.93
CA PRO A 165 6.72 -24.85 -21.39
C PRO A 165 8.06 -24.60 -22.09
N ALA A 166 8.21 -25.14 -23.31
CA ALA A 166 9.32 -24.78 -24.18
C ALA A 166 9.09 -23.40 -24.82
N ALA A 167 10.18 -22.77 -25.30
CA ALA A 167 10.09 -21.59 -26.15
C ALA A 167 9.10 -21.83 -27.31
N PRO A 168 8.29 -20.84 -27.69
CA PRO A 168 8.32 -19.43 -27.27
C PRO A 168 7.56 -19.12 -25.96
N TRP A 169 6.97 -20.12 -25.30
CA TRP A 169 6.09 -19.94 -24.14
C TRP A 169 6.85 -19.78 -22.82
N THR A 170 8.05 -19.20 -22.89
CA THR A 170 8.95 -18.92 -21.78
C THR A 170 9.00 -17.44 -21.41
N SER A 171 8.64 -16.55 -22.35
CA SER A 171 8.55 -15.11 -22.12
C SER A 171 7.37 -14.51 -22.89
N PHE A 172 6.95 -13.31 -22.47
CA PHE A 172 5.81 -12.64 -23.09
C PHE A 172 6.11 -12.23 -24.54
N ASP A 173 7.29 -11.64 -24.78
CA ASP A 173 7.66 -11.13 -26.10
C ASP A 173 7.81 -12.27 -27.13
N GLU A 174 8.48 -13.36 -26.75
CA GLU A 174 8.61 -14.54 -27.63
C GLU A 174 7.23 -15.14 -27.96
N ALA A 175 6.35 -15.28 -26.97
CA ALA A 175 5.01 -15.81 -27.18
C ALA A 175 4.16 -14.88 -28.06
N TRP A 176 4.30 -13.56 -27.88
CA TRP A 176 3.63 -12.57 -28.71
C TRP A 176 4.08 -12.64 -30.16
N ASP A 177 5.40 -12.65 -30.41
CA ASP A 177 5.97 -12.72 -31.75
C ASP A 177 5.64 -14.04 -32.45
N ALA A 178 5.50 -15.14 -31.71
CA ALA A 178 5.05 -16.42 -32.25
C ALA A 178 3.58 -16.43 -32.69
N LEU A 179 2.71 -15.67 -32.01
CA LEU A 179 1.30 -15.52 -32.40
C LEU A 179 1.11 -14.54 -33.57
N PHE A 180 1.96 -13.51 -33.61
CA PHE A 180 1.92 -12.42 -34.58
C PHE A 180 3.30 -12.24 -35.24
N PRO A 181 3.72 -13.21 -36.08
CA PRO A 181 4.98 -13.08 -36.81
C PRO A 181 4.92 -11.85 -37.72
N GLU A 182 6.02 -11.13 -37.85
CA GLU A 182 6.12 -10.03 -38.80
C GLU A 182 5.87 -10.58 -40.22
N GLU A 183 4.93 -9.96 -40.95
CA GLU A 183 4.82 -10.24 -42.38
C GLU A 183 6.15 -9.78 -43.02
N PRO A 184 6.76 -10.59 -43.89
CA PRO A 184 7.97 -10.18 -44.58
C PRO A 184 7.67 -8.89 -45.34
N ASP A 185 8.49 -7.86 -45.12
CA ASP A 185 8.36 -6.55 -45.77
C ASP A 185 8.03 -6.72 -47.25
N GLY A 186 6.76 -6.50 -47.61
CA GLY A 186 6.39 -6.24 -48.99
C GLY A 186 6.97 -4.89 -49.38
N ASP A 187 7.45 -4.75 -50.61
CA ASP A 187 8.16 -3.58 -51.17
C ASP A 187 7.48 -2.20 -51.01
N ASP A 188 6.33 -2.08 -50.34
CA ASP A 188 5.73 -0.81 -49.92
C ASP A 188 6.26 -0.39 -48.54
N ALA A 189 7.52 0.07 -48.52
CA ALA A 189 8.16 0.72 -47.37
C ALA A 189 7.53 2.10 -47.07
N GLY A 190 6.27 2.08 -46.62
CA GLY A 190 5.57 3.22 -46.05
C GLY A 190 5.55 3.13 -44.52
N ALA A 191 6.72 3.12 -43.89
CA ALA A 191 6.96 3.41 -42.47
C ALA A 191 5.79 3.08 -41.49
N SER A 192 5.37 1.82 -41.40
CA SER A 192 4.57 1.33 -40.27
C SER A 192 5.47 0.50 -39.35
N GLY A 193 6.48 1.15 -38.78
CA GLY A 193 7.30 0.53 -37.73
C GLY A 193 6.40 0.14 -36.56
N ARG A 194 6.46 -1.14 -36.16
CA ARG A 194 5.66 -1.73 -35.09
C ARG A 194 5.91 -0.96 -33.78
N VAL A 195 4.97 -0.10 -33.38
CA VAL A 195 4.99 0.55 -32.06
C VAL A 195 4.16 -0.31 -31.10
N SER A 196 4.80 -1.30 -30.44
CA SER A 196 4.16 -1.96 -29.31
C SER A 196 4.22 -1.03 -28.09
N THR A 197 3.15 -0.28 -27.86
CA THR A 197 3.02 0.48 -26.61
C THR A 197 2.37 -0.41 -25.56
N ILE A 198 3.17 -0.95 -24.64
CA ILE A 198 2.64 -1.58 -23.43
C ILE A 198 2.27 -0.45 -22.47
N VAL A 199 0.99 -0.09 -22.41
CA VAL A 199 0.46 0.85 -21.40
C VAL A 199 0.04 0.04 -20.17
N ALA A 200 0.98 -0.18 -19.25
CA ALA A 200 0.64 -0.71 -17.93
C ALA A 200 0.04 0.42 -17.08
N THR A 201 -1.29 0.48 -16.99
CA THR A 201 -1.96 1.42 -16.09
C THR A 201 -2.03 0.80 -14.70
N ILE A 202 -1.16 1.24 -13.80
CA ILE A 202 -1.19 0.84 -12.40
C ILE A 202 -2.13 1.79 -11.67
N SER A 203 -3.38 1.36 -11.46
CA SER A 203 -4.31 2.11 -10.60
C SER A 203 -3.91 1.94 -9.14
N VAL A 204 -3.30 2.98 -8.55
CA VAL A 204 -3.02 3.05 -7.12
C VAL A 204 -4.10 3.91 -6.46
N GLY A 205 -5.19 3.28 -6.00
CA GLY A 205 -6.26 3.95 -5.26
C GLY A 205 -7.60 3.21 -5.31
N PRO A 206 -8.59 3.61 -4.47
CA PRO A 206 -9.94 3.05 -4.49
C PRO A 206 -10.72 3.69 -5.64
N ALA A 207 -10.38 3.29 -6.87
CA ALA A 207 -11.17 3.63 -8.04
C ALA A 207 -11.28 2.39 -8.91
N ILE A 208 -12.47 1.78 -8.83
CA ILE A 208 -13.08 0.94 -9.85
C ILE A 208 -13.31 1.83 -11.09
N ALA A 209 -12.23 2.37 -11.67
CA ALA A 209 -12.29 2.86 -13.04
C ALA A 209 -12.48 1.61 -13.89
N ALA A 210 -13.54 1.59 -14.69
CA ALA A 210 -13.89 0.47 -15.55
C ALA A 210 -12.63 -0.09 -16.20
N ARG A 211 -12.21 -1.27 -15.72
CA ARG A 211 -10.99 -1.91 -16.17
C ARG A 211 -11.15 -2.12 -17.67
N ALA A 212 -10.32 -1.47 -18.47
CA ALA A 212 -10.24 -1.82 -19.88
C ALA A 212 -9.63 -3.24 -19.95
N PRO A 213 -10.36 -4.24 -20.47
CA PRO A 213 -9.79 -5.57 -20.61
C PRO A 213 -8.59 -5.51 -21.55
N LEU A 214 -7.57 -6.32 -21.25
CA LEU A 214 -6.47 -6.55 -22.16
C LEU A 214 -7.01 -7.18 -23.46
N ALA A 215 -6.24 -7.02 -24.55
CA ALA A 215 -6.46 -7.83 -25.74
C ALA A 215 -6.52 -9.32 -25.35
N PRO A 216 -7.48 -10.10 -25.86
CA PRO A 216 -7.64 -11.50 -25.48
C PRO A 216 -6.35 -12.33 -25.62
N GLU A 217 -5.55 -12.07 -26.65
CA GLU A 217 -4.28 -12.75 -26.90
C GLU A 217 -3.22 -12.40 -25.86
N ALA A 218 -3.15 -11.14 -25.43
CA ALA A 218 -2.26 -10.71 -24.35
C ALA A 218 -2.66 -11.38 -23.02
N ALA A 219 -3.96 -11.43 -22.72
CA ALA A 219 -4.48 -12.11 -21.54
C ALA A 219 -4.21 -13.63 -21.58
N ALA A 220 -4.29 -14.25 -22.76
CA ALA A 220 -3.98 -15.66 -22.94
C ALA A 220 -2.48 -15.96 -22.73
N ILE A 221 -1.58 -15.15 -23.30
CA ILE A 221 -0.14 -15.27 -23.04
C ILE A 221 0.14 -15.10 -21.55
N ASP A 222 -0.42 -14.07 -20.92
CA ASP A 222 -0.24 -13.80 -19.49
C ASP A 222 -0.70 -14.99 -18.62
N ALA A 223 -1.87 -15.56 -18.93
CA ALA A 223 -2.40 -16.71 -18.21
C ALA A 223 -1.54 -17.97 -18.38
N VAL A 224 -1.04 -18.24 -19.61
CA VAL A 224 -0.16 -19.39 -19.89
C VAL A 224 1.17 -19.25 -19.14
N LEU A 225 1.80 -18.08 -19.20
CA LEU A 225 3.07 -17.82 -18.53
C LEU A 225 2.91 -17.90 -17.00
N ALA A 226 1.83 -17.34 -16.46
CA ALA A 226 1.55 -17.44 -15.03
C ALA A 226 1.28 -18.88 -14.58
N ALA A 227 0.55 -19.67 -15.38
CA ALA A 227 0.27 -21.08 -15.06
C ALA A 227 1.52 -21.98 -15.03
N ALA A 228 2.61 -21.54 -15.67
CA ALA A 228 3.90 -22.24 -15.67
C ALA A 228 4.73 -22.03 -14.39
N ASP A 229 4.28 -21.21 -13.44
CA ASP A 229 5.01 -20.96 -12.19
C ASP A 229 5.27 -22.28 -11.41
N PRO A 230 6.46 -22.52 -10.85
CA PRO A 230 6.75 -23.75 -10.09
C PRO A 230 5.93 -23.93 -8.81
N HIS A 231 5.39 -22.86 -8.24
CA HIS A 231 4.51 -22.93 -7.08
C HIS A 231 3.05 -23.08 -7.53
N PRO A 232 2.34 -24.16 -7.14
CA PRO A 232 0.99 -24.45 -7.65
C PRO A 232 -0.05 -23.38 -7.30
N GLY A 233 0.00 -22.82 -6.09
CA GLY A 233 -0.87 -21.71 -5.67
C GLY A 233 -0.64 -20.42 -6.47
N THR A 234 0.62 -19.99 -6.62
CA THR A 234 1.01 -18.87 -7.49
C THR A 234 0.57 -19.09 -8.94
N ALA A 235 0.76 -20.30 -9.47
CA ALA A 235 0.32 -20.66 -10.82
C ALA A 235 -1.19 -20.54 -10.99
N ALA A 236 -1.97 -21.06 -10.04
CA ALA A 236 -3.43 -20.99 -10.06
C ALA A 236 -3.93 -19.55 -9.97
N ALA A 237 -3.49 -18.80 -8.96
CA ALA A 237 -3.91 -17.42 -8.77
C ALA A 237 -3.47 -16.52 -9.94
N GLY A 238 -2.25 -16.71 -10.44
CA GLY A 238 -1.73 -15.96 -11.56
C GLY A 238 -2.45 -16.24 -12.87
N ALA A 239 -2.73 -17.52 -13.18
CA ALA A 239 -3.47 -17.88 -14.39
C ALA A 239 -4.92 -17.37 -14.37
N VAL A 240 -5.57 -17.39 -13.20
CA VAL A 240 -6.92 -16.85 -13.02
C VAL A 240 -6.94 -15.32 -13.16
N ASP A 241 -5.96 -14.61 -12.59
CA ASP A 241 -5.82 -13.16 -12.80
C ASP A 241 -5.55 -12.84 -14.27
N GLY A 242 -4.70 -13.60 -14.96
CA GLY A 242 -4.45 -13.47 -16.41
C GLY A 242 -5.74 -13.67 -17.23
N LEU A 243 -6.49 -14.74 -16.96
CA LEU A 243 -7.80 -15.00 -17.58
C LEU A 243 -8.79 -13.84 -17.35
N GLY A 244 -8.89 -13.36 -16.10
CA GLY A 244 -9.75 -12.23 -15.73
C GLY A 244 -9.32 -10.92 -16.39
N SER A 245 -8.04 -10.78 -16.74
CA SER A 245 -7.49 -9.57 -17.34
C SER A 245 -8.01 -9.26 -18.73
N GLY A 246 -8.43 -10.27 -19.48
CA GLY A 246 -9.08 -10.12 -20.78
C GLY A 246 -10.62 -10.23 -20.74
N ALA A 247 -11.22 -10.40 -19.56
CA ALA A 247 -12.66 -10.63 -19.44
C ALA A 247 -13.44 -9.31 -19.57
N LEU A 248 -14.43 -9.27 -20.48
CA LEU A 248 -15.39 -8.16 -20.59
C LEU A 248 -16.30 -8.08 -19.35
N ASP A 249 -16.70 -9.24 -18.83
CA ASP A 249 -17.44 -9.39 -17.59
C ASP A 249 -16.58 -10.18 -16.60
N LEU A 250 -15.89 -9.44 -15.71
CA LEU A 250 -14.99 -10.02 -14.72
C LEU A 250 -15.75 -10.86 -13.70
N ASP A 251 -16.93 -10.42 -13.25
CA ASP A 251 -17.71 -11.11 -12.23
C ASP A 251 -18.19 -12.47 -12.74
N ALA A 252 -18.71 -12.52 -13.97
CA ALA A 252 -19.10 -13.78 -14.61
C ALA A 252 -17.89 -14.71 -14.80
N CYS A 253 -16.73 -14.15 -15.17
CA CYS A 253 -15.50 -14.92 -15.32
C CYS A 253 -15.02 -15.53 -14.00
N LEU A 254 -14.99 -14.76 -12.91
CA LEU A 254 -14.56 -15.25 -11.60
C LEU A 254 -15.58 -16.24 -11.01
N ALA A 255 -16.87 -16.06 -11.27
CA ALA A 255 -17.91 -17.02 -10.89
C ALA A 255 -17.73 -18.38 -11.60
N GLU A 256 -17.36 -18.36 -12.89
CA GLU A 256 -17.01 -19.57 -13.66
C GLU A 256 -15.84 -20.32 -13.01
N VAL A 257 -14.76 -19.60 -12.68
CA VAL A 257 -13.58 -20.16 -12.01
C VAL A 257 -13.96 -20.75 -10.65
N LEU A 258 -14.75 -20.02 -9.86
CA LEU A 258 -15.19 -20.46 -8.54
C LEU A 258 -16.00 -21.76 -8.60
N SER A 259 -16.81 -21.95 -9.65
CA SER A 259 -17.52 -23.21 -9.88
C SER A 259 -16.55 -24.38 -10.08
N VAL A 260 -15.48 -24.19 -10.86
CA VAL A 260 -14.45 -25.20 -11.07
C VAL A 260 -13.73 -25.53 -9.76
N VAL A 261 -13.29 -24.51 -9.03
CA VAL A 261 -12.63 -24.66 -7.72
C VAL A 261 -13.49 -25.46 -6.74
N ARG A 262 -14.78 -25.13 -6.62
CA ARG A 262 -15.72 -25.86 -5.76
C ARG A 262 -15.92 -27.31 -6.19
N SER A 263 -15.93 -27.58 -7.49
CA SER A 263 -16.06 -28.94 -8.01
C SER A 263 -14.84 -29.82 -7.69
N LEU A 264 -13.66 -29.22 -7.58
CA LEU A 264 -12.42 -29.92 -7.21
C LEU A 264 -12.36 -30.15 -5.70
N ALA A 265 -12.73 -29.15 -4.90
CA ALA A 265 -12.77 -29.26 -3.44
C ALA A 265 -13.77 -30.31 -2.92
N ALA A 266 -14.75 -30.71 -3.74
CA ALA A 266 -15.74 -31.73 -3.40
C ALA A 266 -15.32 -33.17 -3.75
N ARG A 267 -14.14 -33.36 -4.35
CA ARG A 267 -13.58 -34.68 -4.74
C ARG A 267 -12.55 -35.12 -3.72
#